data_AF-A0A173SQR9-F1
#
_entry.id   AF-A0A173SQR9-F1
#
_cell.length_a   1.000
_cell.length_b   1.000
_cell.length_c   1.000
_cell.angle_alpha   90.00
_cell.angle_beta   90.00
_cell.angle_gamma   90.00
#
_symmetry.space_group_name_H-M   'P 1'
#
loop_
_entity.id
_entity.type
_entity.pdbx_description
1 polymer ?
#
loop_
_entity_poly.entity_id
_entity_poly.type
_entity_poly.pdbx_seq_one_letter_code
_entity_poly.pdbx_strand_id
1 'polypeptide(L)'
;MGKNPKEWTTFLTGFNIGTFLSLISLVEVLMTRSSFKEYCIILAVILVNGTIIGVVLQYLLIHIHLTKNMGRAFYYAGDEIPKRLLEMRNHKLEKTLELMVGIQTRVKLNLIILIMLVLLLILSLLLPIIYCYRFESDMFLFNIGWSCILLMFMSRLVLIMTKNSRYIQFKINHLLDVHEFNNIQLKKEEL
;
A
#
# COMPACT_ATOMS: atom_id res chain seq x y z
N MET A 1 -22.53 2.24 -6.45
CA MET A 1 -22.06 3.12 -5.37
C MET A 1 -21.23 2.30 -4.38
N GLY A 2 -19.89 2.33 -4.51
CA GLY A 2 -19.00 1.64 -3.58
C GLY A 2 -18.93 2.45 -2.28
N LYS A 3 -19.40 1.88 -1.16
CA LYS A 3 -19.10 2.46 0.15
C LYS A 3 -17.59 2.50 0.29
N ASN A 4 -17.00 3.69 0.41
CA ASN A 4 -15.60 3.80 0.85
C ASN A 4 -15.46 2.91 2.10
N PRO A 5 -14.49 1.99 2.18
CA PRO A 5 -14.20 1.36 3.45
C PRO A 5 -13.96 2.51 4.43
N LYS A 6 -14.76 2.61 5.49
CA LYS A 6 -14.62 3.67 6.48
C LYS A 6 -13.18 3.57 6.99
N GLU A 7 -12.34 4.52 6.60
CA GLU A 7 -10.88 4.43 6.71
C GLU A 7 -10.45 4.08 8.14
N TRP A 8 -11.16 4.65 9.13
CA TRP A 8 -11.04 4.33 10.54
C TRP A 8 -11.36 2.89 10.94
N THR A 9 -12.40 2.27 10.38
CA THR A 9 -12.76 0.88 10.72
C THR A 9 -11.69 -0.10 10.23
N THR A 10 -11.07 0.19 9.09
CA THR A 10 -9.98 -0.60 8.52
C THR A 10 -8.70 -0.45 9.33
N PHE A 11 -8.37 0.77 9.76
CA PHE A 11 -7.29 1.02 10.70
C PHE A 11 -7.51 0.24 12.01
N LEU A 12 -8.68 0.39 12.63
CA LEU A 12 -9.01 -0.26 13.91
C LEU A 12 -8.97 -1.79 13.79
N THR A 13 -9.39 -2.35 12.66
CA THR A 13 -9.30 -3.80 12.44
C THR A 13 -7.85 -4.26 12.40
N GLY A 14 -6.99 -3.57 11.62
CA GLY A 14 -5.57 -3.90 11.56
C GLY A 14 -4.85 -3.65 12.89
N PHE A 15 -5.18 -2.55 13.58
CA PHE A 15 -4.68 -2.23 14.91
C PHE A 15 -5.05 -3.29 15.94
N ASN A 16 -6.32 -3.68 15.99
CA ASN A 16 -6.80 -4.69 16.93
C ASN A 16 -6.14 -6.04 16.67
N ILE A 17 -6.04 -6.45 15.40
CA ILE A 17 -5.33 -7.67 15.00
C ILE A 17 -3.88 -7.60 15.50
N GLY A 18 -3.12 -6.59 15.09
CA GLY A 18 -1.70 -6.48 15.45
C GLY A 18 -1.45 -6.38 16.96
N THR A 19 -2.31 -5.65 17.69
CA THR A 19 -2.21 -5.50 19.15
C THR A 19 -2.54 -6.82 19.84
N PHE A 20 -3.62 -7.50 19.47
CA PHE A 20 -4.04 -8.77 20.06
C PHE A 20 -2.99 -9.86 19.85
N LEU A 21 -2.42 -9.93 18.65
CA LEU A 21 -1.40 -10.91 18.32
C LEU A 21 -0.09 -10.62 19.05
N SER A 22 0.32 -9.36 19.12
CA SER A 22 1.51 -8.97 19.89
C SER A 22 1.33 -9.19 21.39
N LEU A 23 0.10 -9.02 21.89
CA LEU A 23 -0.25 -9.34 23.27
C LEU A 23 -0.09 -10.84 23.53
N ILE A 24 -0.69 -11.72 22.71
CA ILE A 24 -0.51 -13.18 22.84
C ILE A 24 0.97 -13.56 22.78
N SER A 25 1.68 -12.99 21.80
CA SER A 25 3.10 -13.24 21.57
C SER A 25 4.00 -12.84 22.73
N LEU A 26 3.64 -11.81 23.50
CA LEU A 26 4.47 -11.25 24.57
C LEU A 26 3.83 -11.42 25.95
N VAL A 27 2.68 -12.09 26.09
CA VAL A 27 1.95 -12.20 27.36
C VAL A 27 2.79 -12.88 28.44
N GLU A 28 3.51 -13.94 28.05
CA GLU A 28 4.39 -14.67 28.95
C GLU A 28 5.55 -13.78 29.42
N VAL A 29 6.18 -13.05 28.49
CA VAL A 29 7.24 -12.10 28.79
C VAL A 29 6.72 -10.98 29.70
N LEU A 30 5.51 -10.48 29.43
CA LEU A 30 4.85 -9.41 30.18
C LEU A 30 4.53 -9.82 31.62
N MET A 31 3.99 -11.03 31.82
CA MET A 31 3.57 -11.54 33.13
C MET A 31 4.75 -11.94 34.03
N THR A 32 5.91 -12.24 33.44
CA THR A 32 7.13 -12.66 34.16
C THR A 32 8.03 -11.50 34.58
N ARG A 33 7.75 -10.25 34.17
CA ARG A 33 8.60 -9.10 34.51
C ARG A 33 8.28 -8.54 35.89
N SER A 34 9.33 -8.37 36.70
CA SER A 34 9.27 -7.75 38.03
C SER A 34 9.47 -6.23 38.01
N SER A 35 10.05 -5.67 36.95
CA SER A 35 10.32 -4.23 36.83
C SER A 35 9.22 -3.50 36.05
N PHE A 36 8.64 -2.47 36.67
CA PHE A 36 7.65 -1.59 36.02
C PHE A 36 8.17 -1.00 34.70
N LYS A 37 9.47 -0.68 34.61
CA LYS A 37 10.08 -0.14 33.39
C LYS A 37 10.05 -1.15 32.24
N GLU A 38 10.37 -2.41 32.51
CA GLU A 38 10.36 -3.47 31.48
C GLU A 38 8.94 -3.77 31.02
N TYR A 39 7.99 -3.80 31.96
CA TYR A 39 6.57 -3.95 31.67
C TYR A 39 6.05 -2.85 30.72
N CYS A 40 6.36 -1.58 30.99
CA CYS A 40 5.99 -0.46 30.12
C CYS A 40 6.62 -0.54 28.73
N ILE A 41 7.88 -1.00 28.63
CA ILE A 41 8.56 -1.16 27.34
C ILE A 41 7.88 -2.24 26.50
N ILE A 42 7.54 -3.40 27.10
CA ILE A 42 6.86 -4.50 26.40
C ILE A 42 5.47 -4.04 25.93
N LEU A 43 4.72 -3.31 26.77
CA LEU A 43 3.45 -2.71 26.36
C LEU A 43 3.61 -1.74 25.20
N ALA A 44 4.64 -0.89 25.21
CA ALA A 44 4.91 0.02 24.10
C ALA A 44 5.20 -0.76 22.81
N VAL A 45 5.97 -1.85 22.88
CA VAL A 45 6.22 -2.72 21.73
C VAL A 45 4.93 -3.33 21.17
N ILE A 46 4.02 -3.79 22.04
CA ILE A 46 2.71 -4.32 21.64
C ILE A 46 1.89 -3.26 20.90
N LEU A 47 1.81 -2.05 21.45
CA LEU A 47 1.04 -0.93 20.86
C LEU A 47 1.64 -0.44 19.54
N VAL A 48 2.98 -0.35 19.46
CA VAL A 48 3.68 0.03 18.24
C VAL A 48 3.44 -0.99 17.15
N ASN A 49 3.50 -2.29 17.46
CA ASN A 49 3.19 -3.34 16.49
C ASN A 49 1.76 -3.25 15.96
N GLY A 50 0.79 -3.09 16.87
CA GLY A 50 -0.61 -2.88 16.51
C GLY A 50 -0.76 -1.71 15.55
N THR A 51 -0.15 -0.57 15.88
CA THR A 51 -0.22 0.66 15.08
C THR A 51 0.38 0.44 13.69
N ILE A 52 1.57 -0.16 13.59
CA ILE A 52 2.23 -0.40 12.31
C ILE A 52 1.39 -1.33 11.43
N ILE A 53 0.91 -2.45 11.96
CA ILE A 53 0.04 -3.39 11.22
C ILE A 53 -1.24 -2.67 10.75
N GLY A 54 -1.86 -1.86 11.62
CA GLY A 54 -3.02 -1.04 11.30
C GLY A 54 -2.80 -0.08 10.14
N VAL A 55 -1.74 0.71 10.20
CA VAL A 55 -1.38 1.69 9.15
C VAL A 55 -1.10 1.00 7.83
N VAL A 56 -0.28 -0.06 7.82
CA VAL A 56 0.11 -0.76 6.58
C VAL A 56 -1.10 -1.41 5.93
N LEU A 57 -1.98 -2.05 6.72
CA LEU A 57 -3.21 -2.68 6.21
C LEU A 57 -4.18 -1.65 5.64
N GLN A 58 -4.40 -0.55 6.36
CA GLN A 58 -5.26 0.54 5.90
C GLN A 58 -4.74 1.13 4.59
N TYR A 59 -3.43 1.42 4.51
CA TYR A 59 -2.80 1.95 3.31
C TYR A 59 -2.98 0.99 2.12
N LEU A 60 -2.66 -0.30 2.30
CA LEU A 60 -2.82 -1.32 1.25
C LEU A 60 -4.25 -1.38 0.73
N LEU A 61 -5.26 -1.43 1.61
CA LEU A 61 -6.65 -1.60 1.21
C LEU A 61 -7.21 -0.37 0.48
N ILE A 62 -6.89 0.84 0.96
CA ILE A 62 -7.28 2.09 0.30
C ILE A 62 -6.68 2.15 -1.10
N HIS A 63 -5.37 1.93 -1.22
CA HIS A 63 -4.67 2.04 -2.50
C HIS A 63 -5.00 0.90 -3.48
N ILE A 64 -5.28 -0.31 -3.00
CA ILE A 64 -5.82 -1.39 -3.85
C ILE A 64 -7.18 -0.99 -4.40
N HIS A 65 -8.08 -0.43 -3.58
CA HIS A 65 -9.40 -0.02 -4.04
C HIS A 65 -9.31 1.07 -5.12
N LEU A 66 -8.50 2.11 -4.86
CA LEU A 66 -8.28 3.21 -5.80
C LEU A 66 -7.68 2.71 -7.13
N THR A 67 -6.58 1.95 -7.07
CA THR A 67 -5.90 1.45 -8.27
C THR A 67 -6.76 0.45 -9.03
N LYS A 68 -7.56 -0.37 -8.35
CA LYS A 68 -8.51 -1.28 -9.02
C LYS A 68 -9.62 -0.52 -9.75
N ASN A 69 -10.17 0.53 -9.13
CA ASN A 69 -11.22 1.34 -9.75
C ASN A 69 -10.69 2.13 -10.95
N MET A 70 -9.50 2.73 -10.83
CA MET A 70 -8.82 3.40 -11.94
C MET A 70 -8.51 2.41 -13.07
N GLY A 71 -7.94 1.24 -12.76
CA GLY A 71 -7.65 0.21 -13.75
C GLY A 71 -8.91 -0.28 -14.49
N ARG A 72 -10.03 -0.45 -13.78
CA ARG A 72 -11.33 -0.76 -14.40
C ARG A 72 -11.82 0.37 -15.30
N ALA A 73 -11.71 1.63 -14.87
CA ALA A 73 -12.10 2.76 -15.69
C ALA A 73 -11.32 2.80 -17.01
N PHE A 74 -9.99 2.58 -16.97
CA PHE A 74 -9.17 2.45 -18.18
C PHE A 74 -9.55 1.25 -19.04
N TYR A 75 -9.89 0.11 -18.42
CA TYR A 75 -10.30 -1.09 -19.15
C TYR A 75 -11.63 -0.89 -19.88
N TYR A 76 -12.64 -0.33 -19.20
CA TYR A 76 -13.97 -0.11 -19.79
C TYR A 76 -13.99 0.99 -20.84
N ALA A 77 -13.16 2.03 -20.68
CA ALA A 77 -13.10 3.12 -21.64
C ALA A 77 -12.34 2.76 -22.92
N GLY A 78 -11.55 1.68 -22.93
CA GLY A 78 -10.91 1.13 -24.14
C GLY A 78 -10.23 2.19 -25.00
N ASP A 79 -10.60 2.23 -26.28
CA ASP A 79 -10.08 3.16 -27.29
C ASP A 79 -10.82 4.51 -27.34
N GLU A 80 -11.82 4.74 -26.47
CA GLU A 80 -12.50 6.03 -26.39
C GLU A 80 -11.63 7.11 -25.76
N ILE A 81 -10.69 6.74 -24.87
CA ILE A 81 -9.78 7.71 -24.21
C ILE A 81 -8.83 8.34 -25.24
N PRO A 82 -8.08 7.58 -26.06
CA PRO A 82 -7.25 8.16 -27.12
C PRO A 82 -8.06 9.04 -28.08
N LYS A 83 -9.21 8.56 -28.57
CA LYS A 83 -10.05 9.32 -29.52
C LYS A 83 -10.50 10.66 -28.94
N ARG A 84 -11.00 10.67 -27.70
CA ARG A 84 -11.42 11.91 -27.03
C ARG A 84 -10.27 12.88 -26.77
N LEU A 85 -9.06 12.38 -26.47
CA LEU A 85 -7.88 13.24 -26.32
C LEU A 85 -7.54 13.96 -27.62
N LEU A 86 -7.70 13.30 -28.77
CA LEU A 86 -7.46 13.90 -30.10
C LEU A 86 -8.50 14.96 -30.47
N GLU A 87 -9.73 14.81 -30.00
CA GLU A 87 -10.83 15.76 -30.25
C GLU A 87 -10.81 16.97 -29.29
N MET A 88 -9.95 16.99 -28.27
CA MET A 88 -9.88 18.09 -27.31
C MET A 88 -9.15 19.31 -27.88
N ARG A 89 -9.71 20.50 -27.65
CA ARG A 89 -9.02 21.77 -27.93
C ARG A 89 -7.75 21.92 -27.08
N ASN A 90 -6.71 22.52 -27.64
CA ASN A 90 -5.36 22.65 -27.06
C ASN A 90 -5.33 22.99 -25.56
N HIS A 91 -6.06 24.01 -25.08
CA HIS A 91 -6.05 24.36 -23.65
C HIS A 91 -6.55 23.22 -22.75
N LYS A 92 -7.57 22.47 -23.19
CA LYS A 92 -8.20 21.40 -22.40
C LYS A 92 -7.35 20.15 -22.44
N LEU A 93 -6.67 19.94 -23.57
CA LEU A 93 -5.74 18.85 -23.77
C LEU A 93 -4.52 18.97 -22.86
N GLU A 94 -3.87 20.13 -22.84
CA GLU A 94 -2.70 20.40 -21.98
C GLU A 94 -3.01 20.14 -20.50
N LYS A 95 -4.11 20.72 -20.01
CA LYS A 95 -4.59 20.48 -18.62
C LYS A 95 -4.88 19.01 -18.34
N THR A 96 -5.38 18.26 -19.32
CA THR A 96 -5.68 16.83 -19.16
C THR A 96 -4.41 15.99 -19.13
N LEU A 97 -3.41 16.33 -19.95
CA LEU A 97 -2.10 15.70 -19.96
C LEU A 97 -1.33 15.95 -18.66
N GLU A 98 -1.35 17.19 -18.16
CA GLU A 98 -0.79 17.52 -16.83
C GLU A 98 -1.41 16.68 -15.71
N LEU A 99 -2.73 16.51 -15.74
CA LEU A 99 -3.43 15.65 -14.77
C LEU A 99 -3.00 14.17 -14.91
N MET A 100 -2.82 13.66 -16.13
CA MET A 100 -2.35 12.30 -16.37
C MET A 100 -0.93 12.07 -15.86
N VAL A 101 0.00 12.99 -16.14
CA VAL A 101 1.38 12.96 -15.61
C VAL A 101 1.37 13.08 -14.08
N GLY A 102 0.50 13.92 -13.52
CA GLY A 102 0.30 14.03 -12.08
C GLY A 102 -0.17 12.71 -11.45
N ILE A 103 -1.11 12.01 -12.08
CA ILE A 103 -1.57 10.68 -11.63
C ILE A 103 -0.43 9.66 -11.72
N GLN A 104 0.30 9.61 -12.84
CA GLN A 104 1.43 8.69 -13.03
C GLN A 104 2.48 8.87 -11.93
N THR A 105 2.82 10.12 -11.62
CA THR A 105 3.81 10.48 -10.59
C THR A 105 3.32 10.07 -9.19
N ARG A 106 2.06 10.34 -8.86
CA ARG A 106 1.46 9.88 -7.59
C ARG A 106 1.44 8.36 -7.47
N VAL A 107 1.16 7.63 -8.54
CA VAL A 107 1.18 6.16 -8.53
C VAL A 107 2.61 5.64 -8.28
N LYS A 108 3.64 6.26 -8.87
CA LYS A 108 5.06 5.93 -8.58
C LYS A 108 5.40 6.19 -7.11
N LEU A 109 5.05 7.37 -6.60
CA LEU A 109 5.28 7.74 -5.19
C LEU A 109 4.59 6.76 -4.23
N ASN A 110 3.36 6.36 -4.52
CA ASN A 110 2.61 5.40 -3.71
C ASN A 110 3.30 4.03 -3.64
N LEU A 111 3.99 3.60 -4.70
CA LEU A 111 4.78 2.37 -4.70
C LEU A 111 6.06 2.51 -3.85
N ILE A 112 6.69 3.68 -3.84
CA ILE A 112 7.84 3.95 -2.97
C ILE A 112 7.40 3.91 -1.50
N ILE A 113 6.31 4.60 -1.16
CA ILE A 113 5.73 4.58 0.19
C ILE A 113 5.38 3.14 0.59
N LEU A 114 4.84 2.34 -0.33
CA LEU A 114 4.53 0.94 -0.08
C LEU A 114 5.76 0.13 0.32
N ILE A 115 6.89 0.31 -0.38
CA ILE A 115 8.15 -0.38 -0.03
C ILE A 115 8.60 0.01 1.39
N MET A 116 8.56 1.30 1.72
CA MET A 116 8.92 1.79 3.05
C MET A 116 8.02 1.21 4.14
N LEU A 117 6.71 1.12 3.89
CA LEU A 117 5.74 0.52 4.81
C LEU A 117 5.95 -0.98 5.00
N VAL A 118 6.32 -1.71 3.94
CA VAL A 118 6.65 -3.14 4.04
C VAL A 118 7.93 -3.36 4.85
N LEU A 119 8.95 -2.51 4.66
CA LEU A 119 10.17 -2.56 5.48
C LEU A 119 9.86 -2.29 6.96
N LEU A 120 9.03 -1.28 7.24
CA LEU A 120 8.58 -0.96 8.59
C LEU A 120 7.80 -2.13 9.21
N LEU A 121 6.93 -2.79 8.44
CA LEU A 121 6.20 -3.97 8.89
C LEU A 121 7.16 -5.12 9.27
N ILE A 122 8.16 -5.41 8.43
CA ILE A 122 9.13 -6.47 8.72
C ILE A 122 9.90 -6.15 10.01
N LEU A 123 10.38 -4.93 10.17
CA LEU A 123 11.05 -4.48 11.40
C LEU A 123 10.15 -4.61 12.63
N SER A 124 8.88 -4.25 12.49
CA SER A 124 7.86 -4.37 13.54
C SER A 124 7.66 -5.81 13.99
N LEU A 125 7.60 -6.76 13.04
CA LEU A 125 7.42 -8.18 13.33
C LEU A 125 8.65 -8.84 13.95
N LEU A 126 9.85 -8.30 13.70
CA LEU A 126 11.07 -8.77 14.35
C LEU A 126 11.13 -8.41 15.84
N LEU A 127 10.49 -7.32 16.27
CA LEU A 127 10.52 -6.87 17.67
C LEU A 127 10.02 -7.95 18.65
N PRO A 128 8.79 -8.51 18.51
CA PRO A 128 8.33 -9.59 19.38
C PRO A 128 9.22 -10.82 19.35
N ILE A 129 9.75 -11.19 18.17
CA ILE A 129 10.66 -12.33 18.02
C ILE A 129 11.94 -12.12 18.83
N ILE A 130 12.56 -10.94 18.72
CA ILE A 130 13.78 -10.60 19.46
C ILE A 130 13.52 -10.59 20.96
N TYR A 131 12.39 -10.05 21.40
CA TYR A 131 12.03 -10.02 22.81
C TYR A 131 11.79 -11.44 23.35
N CYS A 132 11.02 -12.29 22.67
CA CYS A 132 10.84 -13.68 23.09
C CYS A 132 12.15 -14.47 23.09
N TYR A 133 13.03 -14.26 22.12
CA TYR A 133 14.35 -14.88 22.09
C TYR A 133 15.22 -14.45 23.27
N ARG A 134 15.30 -13.14 23.53
CA ARG A 134 16.09 -12.58 24.64
C ARG A 134 15.62 -13.08 26.00
N PHE A 135 14.33 -13.34 26.14
CA PHE A 135 13.72 -13.74 27.40
C PHE A 135 13.41 -15.25 27.46
N GLU A 136 13.93 -16.04 26.51
CA GLU A 136 13.77 -17.51 26.47
C GLU A 136 12.31 -17.97 26.58
N SER A 137 11.38 -17.21 25.98
CA SER A 137 9.94 -17.49 26.03
C SER A 137 9.56 -18.60 25.05
N ASP A 138 8.68 -19.50 25.51
CA ASP A 138 8.12 -20.59 24.70
C ASP A 138 7.33 -20.07 23.48
N MET A 139 6.90 -18.81 23.52
CA MET A 139 6.21 -18.13 22.42
C MET A 139 7.12 -17.74 21.25
N PHE A 140 8.42 -18.03 21.29
CA PHE A 140 9.35 -17.70 20.20
C PHE A 140 8.95 -18.33 18.85
N LEU A 141 8.68 -19.64 18.82
CA LEU A 141 8.29 -20.33 17.58
C LEU A 141 6.92 -19.87 17.08
N PHE A 142 5.99 -19.58 17.99
CA PHE A 142 4.69 -19.00 17.65
C PHE A 142 4.86 -17.64 16.96
N ASN A 143 5.74 -16.78 17.48
CA ASN A 143 6.03 -15.47 16.89
C ASN A 143 6.60 -15.56 15.46
N ILE A 144 7.49 -16.52 15.21
CA ILE A 144 8.02 -16.75 13.87
C ILE A 144 6.91 -17.22 12.93
N GLY A 145 6.16 -18.25 13.33
CA GLY A 145 5.08 -18.81 12.51
C GLY A 145 4.02 -17.77 12.16
N TRP A 146 3.60 -16.99 13.14
CA TRP A 146 2.61 -15.93 12.94
C TRP A 146 3.15 -14.80 12.04
N SER A 147 4.38 -14.35 12.26
CA SER A 147 5.00 -13.32 11.42
C SER A 147 5.08 -13.76 9.95
N CYS A 148 5.41 -15.02 9.70
CA CYS A 148 5.38 -15.60 8.35
C CYS A 148 3.97 -15.58 7.73
N ILE A 149 2.94 -15.97 8.48
CA ILE A 149 1.54 -15.94 8.00
C ILE A 149 1.13 -14.50 7.64
N LEU A 150 1.44 -13.53 8.50
CA LEU A 150 1.09 -12.13 8.25
C LEU A 150 1.85 -11.58 7.04
N LEU A 151 3.12 -11.91 6.86
CA LEU A 151 3.90 -11.53 5.68
C LEU A 151 3.34 -12.16 4.40
N MET A 152 2.93 -13.43 4.42
CA MET A 152 2.27 -14.06 3.26
C MET A 152 0.96 -13.35 2.90
N PHE A 153 0.13 -13.02 3.90
CA PHE A 153 -1.10 -12.29 3.67
C PHE A 153 -0.84 -10.90 3.07
N MET A 154 0.09 -10.13 3.66
CA MET A 154 0.41 -8.78 3.21
C MET A 154 1.09 -8.76 1.84
N SER A 155 1.97 -9.72 1.55
CA SER A 155 2.64 -9.82 0.25
C SER A 155 1.65 -10.04 -0.90
N ARG A 156 0.57 -10.80 -0.67
CA ARG A 156 -0.51 -10.96 -1.66
C ARG A 156 -1.17 -9.63 -1.99
N LEU A 157 -1.46 -8.81 -0.97
CA LEU A 157 -2.05 -7.48 -1.15
C LEU A 157 -1.08 -6.54 -1.88
N VAL A 158 0.19 -6.53 -1.48
CA VAL A 158 1.27 -5.78 -2.16
C VAL A 158 1.36 -6.14 -3.63
N LEU A 159 1.30 -7.43 -3.97
CA LEU A 159 1.39 -7.91 -5.34
C LEU A 159 0.20 -7.45 -6.20
N ILE A 160 -1.02 -7.47 -5.64
CA ILE A 160 -2.22 -6.93 -6.31
C ILE A 160 -2.07 -5.44 -6.57
N MET A 161 -1.67 -4.66 -5.55
CA MET A 161 -1.47 -3.22 -5.68
C MET A 161 -0.41 -2.89 -6.72
N THR A 162 0.71 -3.62 -6.72
CA THR A 162 1.81 -3.42 -7.66
C THR A 162 1.39 -3.71 -9.09
N LYS A 163 0.66 -4.81 -9.33
CA LYS A 163 0.12 -5.15 -10.66
C LYS A 163 -0.82 -4.06 -11.16
N ASN A 164 -1.76 -3.60 -10.33
CA ASN A 164 -2.69 -2.54 -10.73
C ASN A 164 -1.96 -1.22 -11.02
N SER A 165 -0.99 -0.86 -10.18
CA SER A 165 -0.20 0.37 -10.33
C SER A 165 0.63 0.35 -11.63
N ARG A 166 1.28 -0.78 -11.94
CA ARG A 166 2.01 -0.95 -13.21
C ARG A 166 1.08 -0.87 -14.42
N TYR A 167 -0.10 -1.49 -14.34
CA TYR A 167 -1.09 -1.41 -15.42
C TYR A 167 -1.54 0.04 -15.69
N ILE A 168 -1.82 0.82 -14.65
CA ILE A 168 -2.20 2.24 -14.79
C ILE A 168 -1.05 3.04 -15.41
N GLN A 169 0.17 2.85 -14.93
CA GLN A 169 1.34 3.54 -15.49
C GLN A 169 1.54 3.20 -16.97
N PHE A 170 1.40 1.92 -17.34
CA PHE A 170 1.49 1.49 -18.73
C PHE A 170 0.42 2.16 -19.60
N LYS A 171 -0.83 2.20 -19.15
CA LYS A 171 -1.93 2.85 -19.88
C LYS A 171 -1.72 4.35 -20.03
N ILE A 172 -1.24 5.04 -19.00
CA ILE A 172 -0.95 6.48 -19.09
C ILE A 172 0.21 6.73 -20.05
N ASN A 173 1.31 5.96 -19.96
CA ASN A 173 2.44 6.11 -20.89
C ASN A 173 2.00 5.94 -22.34
N HIS A 174 1.22 4.88 -22.63
CA HIS A 174 0.69 4.67 -23.98
C HIS A 174 -0.15 5.85 -24.49
N LEU A 175 -0.94 6.50 -23.63
CA LEU A 175 -1.71 7.68 -24.01
C LEU A 175 -0.82 8.91 -24.29
N LEU A 176 0.25 9.08 -23.52
CA LEU A 176 1.24 10.14 -23.74
C LEU A 176 2.03 9.90 -25.04
N ASP A 177 2.45 8.67 -25.30
CA ASP A 177 3.20 8.29 -26.51
C ASP A 177 2.36 8.51 -27.78
N VAL A 178 1.07 8.13 -27.77
CA VAL A 178 0.14 8.40 -28.88
C VAL A 178 -0.04 9.90 -29.13
N HIS A 179 -0.07 10.71 -28.06
CA HIS A 179 -0.18 12.16 -28.20
C HIS A 179 1.09 12.78 -28.81
N GLU A 180 2.29 12.40 -28.32
CA GLU A 180 3.56 12.86 -28.88
C GLU A 180 3.70 12.49 -30.35
N PHE A 181 3.34 11.25 -30.72
CA PHE A 181 3.37 10.78 -32.10
C PHE A 181 2.46 11.61 -33.02
N ASN A 182 1.21 11.87 -32.61
CA ASN A 182 0.29 12.69 -33.41
C ASN A 182 0.74 14.14 -33.52
N ASN A 183 1.33 14.72 -32.48
CA ASN A 183 1.84 16.09 -32.51
C ASN A 183 3.03 16.22 -33.48
N ILE A 184 3.87 15.17 -33.58
CA ILE A 184 4.97 15.08 -34.54
C ILE A 184 4.44 14.90 -35.98
N GLN A 185 3.37 14.12 -36.19
CA GLN A 185 2.76 13.96 -37.51
C GLN A 185 2.09 15.24 -38.01
N LEU A 186 1.32 15.94 -37.17
CA LEU A 186 0.69 17.22 -37.53
C LEU A 186 1.73 18.27 -37.92
N LYS A 187 2.85 18.36 -37.19
CA LYS A 187 3.97 19.25 -37.55
C LYS A 187 4.65 18.90 -38.88
N LYS A 188 4.57 17.64 -39.32
CA LYS A 188 5.13 17.22 -40.63
C LYS A 188 4.17 17.49 -41.78
N GLU A 189 2.87 17.56 -41.54
CA GLU A 189 1.86 17.93 -42.55
C GLU A 189 1.74 19.45 -42.74
N GLU A 190 2.21 20.25 -41.77
CA GLU A 190 2.29 21.72 -41.85
C GLU A 190 3.58 22.24 -42.54
N LEU A 191 4.52 21.36 -42.92
CA LEU A 191 5.78 21.66 -43.62
C LEU A 191 5.71 21.23 -45.10
#